data_AF-A0A2D4LP83-F1
#
_entry.id   AF-A0A2D4LP83-F1
#
_cell.length_a   1.000
_cell.length_b   1.000
_cell.length_c   1.000
_cell.angle_alpha   90.00
_cell.angle_beta   90.00
_cell.angle_gamma   90.00
#
_symmetry.space_group_name_H-M   'P 1'
#
loop_
_entity.id
_entity.type
_entity.pdbx_description
1 polymer ?
#
loop_
_entity_poly.entity_id
_entity_poly.type
_entity_poly.pdbx_seq_one_letter_code
_entity_poly.pdbx_strand_id
1 'polypeptide(L)'
;ELFRSLLFKAKTTAHLQKSPPHPSTDDDQAEDLFFSQPVSEVEEVPVPKMFFQLLEKQWVSTSQALFPSRLDKRIYNIDAEYARKLAIPCVDEPVAALVSQTPSSAEPEEALKPEDKRLEMALRRAHQADAWAIRASTTASFFARASLRWLRHLGEIIPPDNLRAHQDLAKVTA
;
A
#
# COMPACT_ATOMS: atom_id res chain seq x y z
N GLU A 1 -13.22 -22.05 8.93
CA GLU A 1 -12.80 -23.32 8.31
C GLU A 1 -12.49 -23.22 6.80
N LEU A 2 -13.46 -22.95 5.91
CA LEU A 2 -13.26 -23.01 4.43
C LEU A 2 -12.16 -22.09 3.86
N PHE A 3 -12.03 -20.86 4.37
CA PHE A 3 -11.08 -19.88 3.85
C PHE A 3 -9.61 -20.27 4.10
N ARG A 4 -9.31 -20.90 5.24
CA ARG A 4 -7.96 -21.38 5.57
C ARG A 4 -7.53 -22.54 4.67
N SER A 5 -8.45 -23.45 4.37
CA SER A 5 -8.21 -24.57 3.43
C SER A 5 -7.93 -24.06 2.01
N LEU A 6 -8.63 -23.00 1.58
CA LEU A 6 -8.43 -22.40 0.26
C LEU A 6 -7.06 -21.71 0.14
N LEU A 7 -6.64 -20.96 1.15
CA LEU A 7 -5.31 -20.32 1.18
C LEU A 7 -4.17 -21.35 1.25
N PHE A 8 -4.36 -22.42 2.02
CA PHE A 8 -3.38 -23.51 2.11
C PHE A 8 -3.21 -24.21 0.75
N LYS A 9 -4.32 -24.49 0.05
CA LYS A 9 -4.29 -25.01 -1.32
C LYS A 9 -3.65 -24.04 -2.30
N ALA A 10 -3.97 -22.74 -2.24
CA ALA A 10 -3.36 -21.76 -3.13
C ALA A 10 -1.83 -21.70 -2.97
N LYS A 11 -1.34 -21.78 -1.73
CA LYS A 11 0.10 -21.81 -1.42
C LYS A 11 0.80 -23.05 -1.97
N THR A 12 0.17 -24.24 -1.88
CA THR A 12 0.77 -25.48 -2.38
C THR A 12 0.75 -25.57 -3.91
N THR A 13 -0.31 -25.09 -4.57
CA THR A 13 -0.39 -25.10 -6.04
C THR A 13 0.53 -24.08 -6.71
N ALA A 14 0.84 -22.97 -6.02
CA ALA A 14 1.67 -21.89 -6.58
C ALA A 14 3.19 -22.19 -6.60
N HIS A 15 3.66 -23.35 -6.13
CA HIS A 15 5.09 -23.72 -6.06
C HIS A 15 5.99 -22.58 -5.56
N LEU A 16 5.53 -21.83 -4.54
CA LEU A 16 6.29 -20.76 -3.91
C LEU A 16 7.37 -21.36 -3.00
N GLN A 17 8.28 -22.14 -3.58
CA GLN A 17 9.51 -22.55 -2.92
C GLN A 17 10.47 -21.35 -2.89
N LYS A 18 10.97 -21.06 -1.70
CA LYS A 18 12.05 -20.10 -1.46
C LYS A 18 13.27 -20.56 -2.26
N SER A 19 13.64 -19.80 -3.30
CA SER A 19 14.88 -19.99 -4.04
C SER A 19 16.07 -19.89 -3.07
N PRO A 20 17.20 -20.60 -3.31
CA PRO A 20 18.34 -20.57 -2.41
C PRO A 20 18.91 -19.15 -2.32
N PRO A 21 19.38 -18.71 -1.13
CA PRO A 21 19.86 -17.35 -0.93
C PRO A 21 21.15 -17.13 -1.72
N HIS A 22 21.14 -16.13 -2.60
CA HIS A 22 22.37 -15.46 -3.02
C HIS A 22 23.04 -14.81 -1.79
N PRO A 23 24.38 -14.73 -1.76
CA PRO A 23 25.10 -14.19 -0.61
C PRO A 23 24.93 -12.67 -0.56
N SER A 24 23.88 -12.22 0.11
CA SER A 24 23.76 -10.87 0.65
C SER A 24 24.11 -10.95 2.13
N THR A 25 24.92 -9.99 2.58
CA THR A 25 25.42 -9.77 3.95
C THR A 25 24.50 -10.35 5.03
N ASP A 26 25.05 -11.22 5.89
CA ASP A 26 24.31 -12.04 6.86
C ASP A 26 23.40 -11.24 7.83
N ASP A 27 23.70 -9.95 8.07
CA ASP A 27 22.89 -9.07 8.93
C ASP A 27 21.51 -8.75 8.32
N ASP A 28 21.41 -8.54 7.00
CA ASP A 28 20.13 -8.16 6.37
C ASP A 28 19.14 -9.33 6.32
N GLN A 29 19.64 -10.58 6.24
CA GLN A 29 18.78 -11.77 6.17
C GLN A 29 18.20 -12.18 7.52
N ALA A 30 18.94 -12.02 8.62
CA ALA A 30 18.44 -12.30 9.96
C ALA A 30 17.30 -11.33 10.37
N GLU A 31 17.41 -10.08 9.91
CA GLU A 31 16.48 -8.98 10.18
C GLU A 31 15.12 -9.13 9.47
N ASP A 32 15.09 -9.62 8.22
CA ASP A 32 13.86 -9.83 7.45
C ASP A 32 13.01 -11.01 7.99
N LEU A 33 13.65 -11.95 8.68
CA LEU A 33 12.96 -13.05 9.37
C LEU A 33 12.10 -12.56 10.55
N PHE A 34 12.39 -11.38 11.11
CA PHE A 34 11.61 -10.84 12.21
C PHE A 34 10.18 -10.47 11.79
N PHE A 35 10.02 -9.81 10.64
CA PHE A 35 8.70 -9.50 10.08
C PHE A 35 8.01 -10.73 9.46
N SER A 36 8.70 -11.87 9.46
CA SER A 36 8.19 -13.16 9.01
C SER A 36 7.69 -14.01 10.18
N GLN A 37 7.89 -13.60 11.44
CA GLN A 37 7.30 -14.29 12.59
C GLN A 37 5.77 -14.15 12.55
N PRO A 38 5.03 -15.22 12.88
CA PRO A 38 3.58 -15.14 12.97
C PRO A 38 3.20 -14.13 14.05
N VAL A 39 2.45 -13.09 13.66
CA VAL A 39 1.86 -12.12 14.58
C VAL A 39 1.00 -12.88 15.60
N SER A 40 1.41 -12.84 16.87
CA SER A 40 0.59 -13.30 17.99
C SER A 40 -0.60 -12.36 18.17
N GLU A 41 -1.66 -12.88 18.81
CA GLU A 41 -3.01 -12.31 19.00
C GLU A 41 -3.21 -10.85 18.57
N VAL A 42 -4.11 -10.65 17.60
CA VAL A 42 -4.53 -9.33 17.12
C VAL A 42 -5.20 -8.58 18.26
N GLU A 43 -4.43 -7.74 18.96
CA GLU A 43 -5.01 -6.72 19.83
C GLU A 43 -5.75 -5.71 18.95
N GLU A 44 -7.05 -5.54 19.19
CA GLU A 44 -7.85 -4.57 18.45
C GLU A 44 -7.42 -3.15 18.81
N VAL A 45 -6.66 -2.53 17.92
CA VAL A 45 -6.25 -1.13 18.08
C VAL A 45 -7.50 -0.24 17.98
N PRO A 46 -7.84 0.54 19.03
CA PRO A 46 -9.03 1.37 19.02
C PRO A 46 -8.92 2.46 17.95
N VAL A 47 -9.92 2.56 17.07
CA VAL A 47 -9.97 3.58 16.02
C VAL A 47 -10.50 4.89 16.60
N PRO A 48 -9.74 6.01 16.51
CA PRO A 48 -10.21 7.30 17.00
C PRO A 48 -11.52 7.74 16.33
N LYS A 49 -12.49 8.26 17.10
CA LYS A 49 -13.81 8.69 16.60
C LYS A 49 -13.74 9.69 15.43
N MET A 50 -12.70 10.51 15.39
CA MET A 50 -12.47 11.47 14.32
C MET A 50 -12.31 10.81 12.94
N PHE A 51 -11.91 9.53 12.88
CA PHE A 51 -11.78 8.80 11.62
C PHE A 51 -13.14 8.56 10.96
N PHE A 52 -14.15 8.18 11.74
CA PHE A 52 -15.52 8.01 11.22
C PHE A 52 -16.09 9.33 10.71
N GLN A 53 -15.83 10.45 11.40
CA GLN A 53 -16.23 11.78 10.93
C GLN A 53 -15.56 12.16 9.60
N LEU A 54 -14.30 11.75 9.40
CA LEU A 54 -13.60 11.96 8.13
C LEU A 54 -14.20 11.11 7.01
N LEU A 55 -14.54 9.84 7.29
CA LEU A 55 -15.20 8.96 6.33
C LEU A 55 -16.55 9.51 5.88
N GLU A 56 -17.38 9.96 6.83
CA GLU A 56 -18.68 10.58 6.53
C GLU A 56 -18.52 11.80 5.61
N LYS A 57 -17.55 12.68 5.92
CA LYS A 57 -17.24 13.86 5.07
C LYS A 57 -16.83 13.45 3.65
N GLN A 58 -16.02 12.39 3.52
CA GLN A 58 -15.58 11.90 2.22
C GLN A 58 -16.73 11.27 1.42
N TRP A 59 -17.62 10.51 2.08
CA TRP A 59 -18.79 9.92 1.41
C TRP A 59 -19.82 10.96 0.94
N VAL A 60 -19.97 12.07 1.66
CA VAL A 60 -20.84 13.17 1.23
C VAL A 60 -20.25 13.94 0.04
N SER A 61 -18.92 13.97 -0.10
CA SER A 61 -18.21 14.73 -1.15
C SER A 61 -17.45 13.85 -2.14
N THR A 62 -18.04 12.74 -2.58
CA THR A 62 -17.42 11.76 -3.51
C THR A 62 -17.02 12.34 -4.88
N SER A 63 -17.47 13.55 -5.22
CA SER A 63 -17.13 14.24 -6.47
C SER A 63 -15.86 15.09 -6.38
N GLN A 64 -15.33 15.38 -5.18
CA GLN A 64 -14.10 16.16 -5.06
C GLN A 64 -12.88 15.32 -5.42
N ALA A 65 -12.20 15.70 -6.51
CA ALA A 65 -10.87 15.20 -6.78
C ALA A 65 -9.92 15.70 -5.68
N LEU A 66 -9.46 14.79 -4.82
CA LEU A 66 -8.42 15.10 -3.85
C LEU A 66 -7.09 15.13 -4.58
N PHE A 67 -6.61 16.35 -4.86
CA PHE A 67 -5.28 16.52 -5.39
C PHE A 67 -4.28 16.49 -4.22
N PRO A 68 -3.35 15.53 -4.20
CA PRO A 68 -2.33 15.44 -3.18
C PRO A 68 -1.50 16.73 -3.17
N SER A 69 -1.37 17.32 -2.00
CA SER A 69 -0.58 18.54 -1.79
C SER A 69 0.91 18.27 -2.05
N ARG A 70 1.69 19.34 -2.17
CA ARG A 70 3.16 19.24 -2.23
C ARG A 70 3.73 18.53 -0.99
N LEU A 71 3.08 18.69 0.16
CA LEU A 71 3.47 18.06 1.41
C LEU A 71 3.20 16.56 1.37
N ASP A 72 2.05 16.12 0.87
CA ASP A 72 1.71 14.69 0.73
C ASP A 72 2.72 13.97 -0.16
N LYS A 73 3.13 14.59 -1.27
CA LYS A 73 4.16 14.05 -2.17
C LYS A 73 5.53 13.91 -1.52
N ARG A 74 5.83 14.73 -0.52
CA ARG A 74 7.09 14.70 0.22
C ARG A 74 7.07 13.68 1.35
N ILE A 75 5.94 13.54 2.06
CA ILE A 75 5.81 12.62 3.19
C ILE A 75 5.67 11.18 2.70
N TYR A 76 4.92 10.96 1.63
CA TYR A 76 4.71 9.63 1.04
C TYR A 76 5.54 9.45 -0.23
N ASN A 77 6.83 9.76 -0.13
CA ASN A 77 7.77 9.56 -1.22
C ASN A 77 8.07 8.07 -1.37
N ILE A 78 8.07 7.62 -2.62
CA ILE A 78 8.44 6.25 -3.00
C ILE A 78 9.44 6.33 -4.15
N ASP A 79 10.15 5.22 -4.38
CA ASP A 79 11.08 5.11 -5.50
C ASP A 79 10.44 5.52 -6.85
N ALA A 80 11.23 6.13 -7.72
CA ALA A 80 10.74 6.70 -8.97
C ALA A 80 10.23 5.63 -9.97
N GLU A 81 10.79 4.43 -9.99
CA GLU A 81 10.28 3.33 -10.81
C GLU A 81 8.94 2.83 -10.26
N TYR A 82 8.84 2.67 -8.96
CA TYR A 82 7.58 2.27 -8.33
C TYR A 82 6.49 3.34 -8.49
N ALA A 83 6.85 4.61 -8.39
CA ALA A 83 5.96 5.75 -8.62
C ALA A 83 5.40 5.76 -10.05
N ARG A 84 6.22 5.39 -11.04
CA ARG A 84 5.78 5.25 -12.45
C ARG A 84 4.78 4.12 -12.62
N LYS A 85 4.97 2.98 -11.94
CA LYS A 85 4.02 1.85 -11.98
C LYS A 85 2.66 2.19 -11.37
N LEU A 86 2.61 3.15 -10.44
CA LEU A 86 1.37 3.63 -9.83
C LEU A 86 0.72 4.81 -10.59
N ALA A 87 1.37 5.34 -11.63
CA ALA A 87 0.77 6.41 -12.44
C ALA A 87 -0.49 5.90 -13.14
N ILE A 88 -1.42 6.81 -13.43
CA ILE A 88 -2.61 6.46 -14.23
C ILE A 88 -2.12 6.02 -15.61
N PRO A 89 -2.46 4.81 -16.08
CA PRO A 89 -2.06 4.35 -17.40
C PRO A 89 -2.70 5.26 -18.46
N CYS A 90 -1.89 5.67 -19.44
CA CYS A 90 -2.37 6.34 -20.64
C CYS A 90 -2.60 5.29 -21.73
N VAL A 91 -3.62 5.51 -22.56
CA VAL A 91 -3.80 4.69 -23.77
C VAL A 91 -2.66 5.03 -24.73
N ASP A 92 -2.04 4.00 -25.32
CA ASP A 92 -0.96 4.20 -26.28
C ASP A 92 -1.46 4.92 -27.54
N GLU A 93 -0.63 5.81 -28.08
CA GLU A 93 -0.97 6.64 -29.24
C GLU A 93 -1.48 5.82 -30.45
N PRO A 94 -0.89 4.66 -30.81
CA PRO A 94 -1.41 3.85 -31.92
C PRO A 94 -2.80 3.27 -31.65
N VAL A 95 -3.11 2.93 -30.39
CA VAL A 95 -4.41 2.41 -29.99
C VAL A 95 -5.44 3.54 -29.99
N ALA A 96 -5.07 4.71 -29.48
CA ALA A 96 -5.90 5.91 -29.52
C ALA A 96 -6.20 6.34 -30.96
N ALA A 97 -5.20 6.32 -31.84
CA ALA A 97 -5.34 6.62 -33.26
C ALA A 97 -6.22 5.60 -33.99
N LEU A 98 -6.07 4.30 -33.69
CA LEU A 98 -6.90 3.25 -34.30
C LEU A 98 -8.38 3.43 -33.95
N VAL A 99 -8.69 3.67 -32.68
CA VAL A 99 -10.07 3.95 -32.22
C VAL A 99 -10.60 5.25 -32.83
N SER A 100 -9.76 6.28 -32.96
CA SER A 100 -10.14 7.56 -33.58
C SER A 100 -10.29 7.49 -35.10
N GLN A 101 -9.68 6.51 -35.77
CA GLN A 101 -9.73 6.30 -37.22
C GLN A 101 -10.86 5.38 -37.65
N THR A 102 -11.48 4.64 -36.73
CA THR A 102 -12.80 4.04 -36.99
C THR A 102 -13.73 5.21 -37.35
N PRO A 103 -14.15 5.37 -38.62
CA PRO A 103 -15.18 6.34 -38.90
C PRO A 103 -16.34 5.94 -38.00
N SER A 104 -16.84 6.88 -37.20
CA SER A 104 -18.17 6.77 -36.62
C SER A 104 -19.03 6.12 -37.67
N SER A 105 -19.40 4.84 -37.50
CA SER A 105 -20.55 4.36 -38.22
C SER A 105 -21.63 5.39 -37.95
N ALA A 106 -22.40 5.74 -38.97
CA ALA A 106 -23.48 6.72 -38.84
C ALA A 106 -24.56 6.27 -37.82
N GLU A 107 -24.38 5.10 -37.20
CA GLU A 107 -25.09 4.55 -36.07
C GLU A 107 -24.76 5.30 -34.77
N PRO A 108 -25.71 6.03 -34.17
CA PRO A 108 -25.53 6.73 -32.90
C PRO A 108 -25.23 5.79 -31.70
N GLU A 109 -25.26 4.47 -31.90
CA GLU A 109 -24.88 3.46 -30.89
C GLU A 109 -23.36 3.33 -30.69
N GLU A 110 -22.53 3.68 -31.67
CA GLU A 110 -21.05 3.53 -31.60
C GLU A 110 -20.32 4.76 -31.04
N ALA A 111 -21.00 5.89 -30.89
CA ALA A 111 -20.43 7.07 -30.24
C ALA A 111 -20.36 6.86 -28.71
N LEU A 112 -19.19 7.12 -28.11
CA LEU A 112 -19.01 7.05 -26.64
C LEU A 112 -20.08 7.87 -25.94
N LYS A 113 -20.89 7.17 -25.15
CA LYS A 113 -21.99 7.78 -24.42
C LYS A 113 -21.43 8.69 -23.32
N PRO A 114 -22.13 9.76 -22.92
CA PRO A 114 -21.68 10.60 -21.81
C PRO A 114 -21.47 9.79 -20.51
N GLU A 115 -22.17 8.67 -20.37
CA GLU A 115 -21.98 7.66 -19.32
C GLU A 115 -20.59 7.02 -19.36
N ASP A 116 -20.05 6.71 -20.55
CA ASP A 116 -18.74 6.06 -20.70
C ASP A 116 -17.63 6.98 -20.23
N LYS A 117 -17.70 8.27 -20.58
CA LYS A 117 -16.77 9.30 -20.08
C LYS A 117 -16.85 9.46 -18.57
N ARG A 118 -18.05 9.36 -17.98
CA ARG A 118 -18.24 9.41 -16.52
C ARG A 118 -17.61 8.21 -15.83
N LEU A 119 -17.80 7.02 -16.38
CA LEU A 119 -17.22 5.79 -15.87
C LEU A 119 -15.69 5.81 -15.96
N GLU A 120 -15.14 6.24 -17.09
CA GLU A 120 -13.69 6.39 -17.29
C GLU A 120 -13.08 7.36 -16.26
N MET A 121 -13.72 8.51 -16.01
CA MET A 121 -13.30 9.42 -14.96
C MET A 121 -13.40 8.81 -13.55
N ALA A 122 -14.44 8.01 -13.27
CA ALA A 122 -14.58 7.32 -11.98
C ALA A 122 -13.45 6.31 -11.77
N LEU A 123 -13.12 5.52 -12.80
CA LEU A 123 -12.02 4.55 -12.77
C LEU A 123 -10.67 5.24 -12.54
N ARG A 124 -10.40 6.37 -13.22
CA ARG A 124 -9.16 7.14 -12.99
C ARG A 124 -9.04 7.64 -11.56
N ARG A 125 -10.13 8.10 -10.95
CA ARG A 125 -10.14 8.55 -9.54
C ARG A 125 -9.91 7.39 -8.58
N ALA A 126 -10.54 6.23 -8.81
CA ALA A 126 -10.34 5.03 -8.01
C ALA A 126 -8.88 4.58 -8.05
N HIS A 127 -8.29 4.47 -9.26
CA HIS A 127 -6.88 4.15 -9.43
C HIS A 127 -5.97 5.12 -8.68
N GLN A 128 -6.26 6.42 -8.76
CA GLN A 128 -5.48 7.43 -8.05
C GLN A 128 -5.58 7.28 -6.53
N ALA A 129 -6.78 6.99 -6.00
CA ALA A 129 -6.98 6.75 -4.57
C ALA A 129 -6.20 5.52 -4.10
N ASP A 130 -6.26 4.42 -4.86
CA ASP A 130 -5.52 3.18 -4.56
C ASP A 130 -4.01 3.41 -4.61
N ALA A 131 -3.52 4.14 -5.61
CA ALA A 131 -2.12 4.51 -5.72
C ALA A 131 -1.64 5.30 -4.49
N TRP A 132 -2.47 6.19 -3.93
CA TRP A 132 -2.14 6.91 -2.70
C TRP A 132 -2.20 6.02 -1.45
N ALA A 133 -3.15 5.10 -1.37
CA ALA A 133 -3.21 4.11 -0.29
C ALA A 133 -1.95 3.21 -0.29
N ILE A 134 -1.47 2.79 -1.47
CA ILE A 134 -0.23 2.02 -1.61
C ILE A 134 0.98 2.84 -1.16
N ARG A 135 1.08 4.12 -1.54
CA ARG A 135 2.16 5.01 -1.09
C ARG A 135 2.16 5.18 0.42
N ALA A 136 1.00 5.47 0.99
CA ALA A 136 0.84 5.68 2.43
C ALA A 136 1.19 4.41 3.22
N SER A 137 0.68 3.25 2.81
CA SER A 137 0.97 1.96 3.47
C SER A 137 2.44 1.55 3.34
N THR A 138 3.06 1.77 2.17
CA THR A 138 4.50 1.49 1.96
C THR A 138 5.37 2.35 2.88
N THR A 139 5.06 3.65 2.94
CA THR A 139 5.76 4.61 3.81
C THR A 139 5.57 4.24 5.29
N ALA A 140 4.34 3.94 5.70
CA ALA A 140 4.03 3.52 7.07
C ALA A 140 4.76 2.23 7.46
N SER A 141 4.79 1.24 6.56
CA SER A 141 5.56 0.00 6.75
C SER A 141 7.04 0.28 6.93
N PHE A 142 7.63 1.14 6.09
CA PHE A 142 9.03 1.54 6.24
C PHE A 142 9.31 2.16 7.60
N PHE A 143 8.50 3.13 8.03
CA PHE A 143 8.67 3.78 9.34
C PHE A 143 8.46 2.81 10.50
N ALA A 144 7.46 1.93 10.44
CA ALA A 144 7.24 0.92 11.48
C ALA A 144 8.47 0.01 11.63
N ARG A 145 9.02 -0.49 10.51
CA ARG A 145 10.22 -1.33 10.51
C ARG A 145 11.45 -0.59 11.03
N ALA A 146 11.67 0.64 10.56
CA ALA A 146 12.79 1.47 10.98
C ALA A 146 12.71 1.83 12.48
N SER A 147 11.51 2.16 12.98
CA SER A 147 11.28 2.48 14.39
C SER A 147 11.55 1.26 15.28
N LEU A 148 11.07 0.07 14.90
CA LEU A 148 11.33 -1.16 15.64
C LEU A 148 12.82 -1.51 15.67
N ARG A 149 13.54 -1.34 14.56
CA ARG A 149 15.00 -1.52 14.52
C ARG A 149 15.71 -0.55 15.45
N TRP A 150 15.32 0.72 15.40
CA TRP A 150 15.89 1.73 16.28
C TRP A 150 15.63 1.43 17.76
N LEU A 151 14.43 0.98 18.11
CA LEU A 151 14.08 0.59 19.49
C LEU A 151 14.93 -0.58 20.00
N ARG A 152 15.23 -1.57 19.16
CA ARG A 152 16.13 -2.68 19.54
C ARG A 152 17.54 -2.21 19.80
N HIS A 153 18.08 -1.44 18.86
CA HIS A 153 19.42 -0.90 19.00
C HIS A 153 19.54 -0.03 20.26
N LEU A 154 18.49 0.73 20.56
CA LEU A 154 18.40 1.50 21.80
C LEU A 154 18.46 0.57 23.03
N GLY A 155 17.77 -0.56 23.00
CA GLY A 155 17.84 -1.59 24.07
C GLY A 155 19.24 -2.15 24.29
N GLU A 156 20.04 -2.31 23.24
CA GLU A 156 21.44 -2.76 23.34
C GLU A 156 22.37 -1.71 23.94
N ILE A 157 22.10 -0.42 23.68
CA ILE A 157 22.92 0.69 24.16
C ILE A 157 22.59 1.06 25.61
N ILE A 158 21.35 0.89 26.04
CA ILE A 158 20.93 1.27 27.40
C ILE A 158 21.69 0.41 28.43
N PRO A 159 22.33 1.04 29.45
CA PRO A 159 23.01 0.30 30.50
C PRO A 159 22.06 -0.71 31.19
N PRO A 160 22.54 -1.93 31.49
CA PRO A 160 21.69 -2.99 32.05
C PRO A 160 21.06 -2.61 33.40
N ASP A 161 21.71 -1.71 34.15
CA ASP A 161 21.24 -1.23 35.45
C ASP A 161 20.02 -0.31 35.35
N ASN A 162 19.70 0.20 34.16
CA ASN A 162 18.54 1.05 33.93
C ASN A 162 17.28 0.22 33.68
N LEU A 163 16.83 -0.48 34.72
CA LEU A 163 15.67 -1.37 34.68
C LEU A 163 14.39 -0.69 34.19
N ARG A 164 14.20 0.61 34.51
CA ARG A 164 13.03 1.38 34.05
C ARG A 164 13.02 1.55 32.55
N ALA A 165 14.15 1.92 31.95
CA ALA A 165 14.25 2.11 30.51
C ALA A 165 14.01 0.79 29.75
N HIS A 166 14.53 -0.33 30.27
CA HIS A 166 14.26 -1.66 29.70
C HIS A 166 12.78 -2.06 29.81
N GLN A 167 12.12 -1.77 30.94
CA GLN A 167 10.68 -2.02 31.10
C GLN A 167 9.82 -1.18 30.16
N ASP A 168 10.15 0.10 30.00
CA ASP A 168 9.39 0.99 29.11
C ASP A 168 9.62 0.61 27.65
N LEU A 169 10.83 0.21 27.28
CA LEU A 169 11.13 -0.31 25.95
C LEU A 169 10.34 -1.59 25.65
N ALA A 170 10.32 -2.53 26.59
CA ALA A 170 9.57 -3.79 26.45
C ALA A 170 8.07 -3.56 26.22
N LYS A 171 7.47 -2.55 26.88
CA LYS A 171 6.05 -2.19 26.66
C LYS A 171 5.78 -1.60 25.28
N VAL A 172 6.75 -0.92 24.67
CA VAL A 172 6.59 -0.29 23.35
C VAL A 172 6.85 -1.29 22.22
N THR A 173 7.65 -2.33 22.48
CA THR A 173 7.99 -3.37 21.49
C THR A 173 7.10 -4.62 21.56
N ALA A 174 6.37 -4.81 22.66
CA ALA A 174 5.38 -5.87 22.84
C ALA A 174 4.12 -5.59 22.00
#